data_AF-Q31S94-F1
#
_entry.id   AF-Q31S94-F1
#
_cell.length_a   1.000
_cell.length_b   1.000
_cell.length_c   1.000
_cell.angle_alpha   90.00
_cell.angle_beta   90.00
_cell.angle_gamma   90.00
#
_symmetry.space_group_name_H-M   'P 1'
#
loop_
_entity.id
_entity.type
_entity.pdbx_description
1 polymer ?
#
loop_
_entity_poly.entity_id
_entity_poly.type
_entity_poly.pdbx_seq_one_letter_code
_entity_poly.pdbx_strand_id
1 'polypeptide(L)'
;MPALPCRQTASILPLQWQNWLIGAIAVLFFWLGLMPQAIAAPCRTIAGDRICIEQITRSAKNHWEYRLTLSRNGQRQTPAIYNCRDRHWQQAGQSQAFVEDGLGDWLCRTLAGRSSEGKRV
;
A
#
# COMPACT_ATOMS: atom_id res chain seq x y z
N MET A 1 -65.66 29.90 -11.35
CA MET A 1 -64.42 29.11 -11.27
C MET A 1 -63.30 29.90 -11.96
N PRO A 2 -62.33 30.47 -11.22
CA PRO A 2 -61.03 30.77 -11.79
C PRO A 2 -59.91 29.95 -11.12
N ALA A 3 -58.96 29.54 -11.96
CA ALA A 3 -57.84 28.67 -11.65
C ALA A 3 -56.74 29.35 -10.82
N LEU A 4 -56.05 28.53 -10.04
CA LEU A 4 -54.83 28.83 -9.27
C LEU A 4 -53.70 29.37 -10.16
N PRO A 5 -52.76 30.14 -9.58
CA PRO A 5 -51.36 30.04 -9.97
C PRO A 5 -50.53 29.35 -8.88
N CYS A 6 -49.73 28.42 -9.36
CA CYS A 6 -48.76 27.60 -8.64
C CYS A 6 -47.66 28.48 -8.04
N ARG A 7 -47.46 28.41 -6.71
CA ARG A 7 -46.39 29.10 -5.98
C ARG A 7 -45.14 28.20 -5.97
N GLN A 8 -44.33 28.27 -7.02
CA GLN A 8 -42.98 27.70 -7.00
C GLN A 8 -42.02 28.73 -6.39
N THR A 9 -41.68 28.57 -5.11
CA THR A 9 -40.51 29.22 -4.51
C THR A 9 -39.31 28.33 -4.74
N ALA A 10 -38.62 28.52 -5.86
CA ALA A 10 -37.24 28.09 -6.00
C ALA A 10 -36.38 29.05 -5.19
N SER A 11 -35.91 28.61 -4.02
CA SER A 11 -35.01 29.37 -3.17
C SER A 11 -33.67 29.53 -3.88
N ILE A 12 -33.49 30.68 -4.55
CA ILE A 12 -32.22 31.12 -5.09
C ILE A 12 -31.37 31.54 -3.88
N LEU A 13 -30.50 30.64 -3.41
CA LEU A 13 -29.46 31.03 -2.46
C LEU A 13 -28.59 32.12 -3.12
N PRO A 14 -28.28 33.22 -2.41
CA PRO A 14 -27.56 34.36 -2.98
C PRO A 14 -26.17 33.92 -3.44
N LEU A 15 -25.91 34.11 -4.74
CA LEU A 15 -24.69 33.76 -5.48
C LEU A 15 -23.36 34.19 -4.79
N GLN A 16 -23.40 35.18 -3.89
CA GLN A 16 -22.23 35.65 -3.16
C GLN A 16 -21.66 34.64 -2.14
N TRP A 17 -22.49 33.77 -1.54
CA TRP A 17 -22.04 32.74 -0.59
C TRP A 17 -21.49 31.50 -1.31
N GLN A 18 -21.93 31.27 -2.55
CA GLN A 18 -21.50 30.15 -3.38
C GLN A 18 -20.00 30.21 -3.68
N ASN A 19 -19.46 31.40 -3.95
CA ASN A 19 -18.05 31.59 -4.30
C ASN A 19 -17.09 31.35 -3.12
N TRP A 20 -17.51 31.70 -1.90
CA TRP A 20 -16.70 31.45 -0.70
C TRP A 20 -16.63 29.97 -0.36
N LEU A 21 -17.75 29.26 -0.50
CA LEU A 21 -17.78 27.81 -0.35
C LEU A 21 -16.90 27.12 -1.39
N ILE A 22 -16.99 27.53 -2.66
CA ILE A 22 -16.15 26.97 -3.73
C ILE A 22 -14.67 27.28 -3.46
N GLY A 23 -14.34 28.51 -3.04
CA GLY A 23 -12.96 28.89 -2.69
C GLY A 23 -12.42 28.08 -1.50
N ALA A 24 -13.19 27.93 -0.43
CA ALA A 24 -12.79 27.14 0.73
C ALA A 24 -12.60 25.66 0.38
N ILE A 25 -13.49 25.10 -0.44
CA ILE A 25 -13.39 23.72 -0.93
C ILE A 25 -12.15 23.55 -1.83
N ALA A 26 -11.89 24.50 -2.73
CA ALA A 26 -10.72 24.46 -3.61
C ALA A 26 -9.40 24.52 -2.82
N VAL A 27 -9.32 25.39 -1.81
CA VAL A 27 -8.17 25.46 -0.90
C VAL A 27 -8.01 24.15 -0.13
N LEU A 28 -9.09 23.58 0.40
CA LEU A 28 -9.05 22.29 1.09
C LEU A 28 -8.48 21.19 0.19
N PHE A 29 -9.00 21.01 -1.02
CA PHE A 29 -8.50 20.00 -1.96
C PHE A 29 -7.06 20.23 -2.38
N PHE A 30 -6.62 21.49 -2.52
CA PHE A 30 -5.24 21.82 -2.80
C PHE A 30 -4.29 21.36 -1.69
N TRP A 31 -4.66 21.56 -0.42
CA TRP A 31 -3.89 21.07 0.71
C TRP A 31 -3.88 19.54 0.83
N LEU A 32 -4.99 18.87 0.52
CA LEU A 32 -5.02 17.39 0.52
C LEU A 32 -4.16 16.77 -0.59
N GLY A 33 -4.01 17.44 -1.74
CA GLY A 33 -3.21 16.95 -2.86
C GLY A 33 -1.69 17.02 -2.65
N LEU A 34 -1.22 17.81 -1.68
CA LEU A 34 0.22 17.97 -1.39
C LEU A 34 0.79 16.93 -0.42
N MET A 35 -0.05 16.04 0.11
CA MET A 35 0.44 15.02 1.04
C MET A 35 1.29 13.99 0.29
N PRO A 36 2.57 13.80 0.64
CA PRO A 36 3.38 12.76 0.04
C PRO A 36 2.74 11.41 0.38
N GLN A 37 2.42 10.65 -0.66
CA GLN A 37 2.03 9.26 -0.54
C GLN A 37 3.20 8.48 0.05
N ALA A 38 3.15 8.26 1.36
CA ALA A 38 4.09 7.41 2.06
C ALA A 38 3.84 5.97 1.61
N ILE A 39 4.60 5.51 0.62
CA ILE A 39 4.66 4.08 0.27
C ILE A 39 5.41 3.43 1.42
N ALA A 40 4.67 3.02 2.45
CA ALA A 40 5.22 2.27 3.55
C ALA A 40 5.64 0.88 3.02
N ALA A 41 6.92 0.75 2.67
CA ALA A 41 7.55 -0.56 2.58
C ALA A 41 7.28 -1.29 3.90
N PRO A 42 6.74 -2.53 3.90
CA PRO A 42 6.48 -3.25 5.13
C PRO A 42 7.82 -3.47 5.84
N CYS A 43 7.98 -2.79 6.97
CA CYS A 43 9.12 -2.93 7.87
C CYS A 43 8.68 -3.69 9.11
N ARG A 44 9.51 -4.61 9.58
CA ARG A 44 9.29 -5.33 10.83
C ARG A 44 10.61 -5.53 11.57
N THR A 45 10.56 -5.40 12.88
CA THR A 45 11.69 -5.76 13.74
C THR A 45 11.65 -7.25 14.01
N ILE A 46 12.72 -7.96 13.66
CA ILE A 46 12.89 -9.40 13.86
C ILE A 46 14.26 -9.62 14.49
N ALA A 47 14.32 -10.33 15.61
CA ALA A 47 15.56 -10.57 16.35
C ALA A 47 16.36 -9.29 16.68
N GLY A 48 15.68 -8.17 16.95
CA GLY A 48 16.30 -6.88 17.25
C GLY A 48 16.69 -6.05 16.01
N ASP A 49 16.72 -6.65 14.83
CA ASP A 49 17.02 -5.97 13.57
C ASP A 49 15.74 -5.44 12.91
N ARG A 50 15.75 -4.17 12.47
CA ARG A 50 14.68 -3.60 11.66
C ARG A 50 14.86 -4.02 10.20
N ILE A 51 13.98 -4.89 9.71
CA ILE A 51 14.03 -5.41 8.35
C ILE A 51 12.91 -4.79 7.52
N CYS A 52 13.24 -4.20 6.38
CA CYS A 52 12.29 -3.58 5.45
C CYS A 52 12.37 -4.25 4.08
N ILE A 53 11.22 -4.44 3.43
CA ILE A 53 11.18 -4.94 2.04
C ILE A 53 11.36 -3.76 1.09
N GLU A 54 12.52 -3.65 0.44
CA GLU A 54 12.76 -2.59 -0.56
C GLU A 54 12.20 -2.96 -1.93
N GLN A 55 12.43 -4.20 -2.37
CA GLN A 55 11.96 -4.69 -3.64
C GLN A 55 11.46 -6.11 -3.50
N ILE A 56 10.36 -6.39 -4.20
CA ILE A 56 9.77 -7.73 -4.29
C ILE A 56 9.40 -8.03 -5.73
N THR A 57 9.74 -9.23 -6.18
CA THR A 57 9.37 -9.74 -7.49
C THR A 57 8.91 -11.19 -7.34
N ARG A 58 7.66 -11.45 -7.74
CA ARG A 58 7.11 -12.80 -7.76
C ARG A 58 7.53 -13.51 -9.05
N SER A 59 7.92 -14.78 -8.95
CA SER A 59 8.22 -15.59 -10.14
C SER A 59 6.94 -15.91 -10.90
N ALA A 60 6.98 -15.78 -12.23
CA ALA A 60 5.85 -16.12 -13.11
C ALA A 60 5.65 -17.64 -13.24
N LYS A 61 6.74 -18.42 -13.21
CA LYS A 61 6.71 -19.88 -13.32
C LYS A 61 6.31 -20.53 -11.99
N ASN A 62 6.90 -20.05 -10.89
CA ASN A 62 6.70 -20.58 -9.55
C ASN A 62 6.08 -19.50 -8.68
N HIS A 63 4.75 -19.44 -8.64
CA HIS A 63 4.04 -18.35 -7.96
C HIS A 63 4.23 -18.34 -6.42
N TRP A 64 4.86 -19.35 -5.85
CA TRP A 64 5.28 -19.45 -4.44
C TRP A 64 6.73 -18.97 -4.20
N GLU A 65 7.47 -18.63 -5.25
CA GLU A 65 8.83 -18.08 -5.19
C GLU A 65 8.82 -16.56 -5.31
N TYR A 66 9.52 -15.93 -4.37
CA TYR A 66 9.66 -14.49 -4.29
C TYR A 66 11.14 -14.13 -4.29
N ARG A 67 11.56 -13.31 -5.24
CA ARG A 67 12.87 -12.67 -5.24
C ARG A 67 12.74 -11.31 -4.55
N LEU A 68 13.52 -11.11 -3.50
CA LEU A 68 13.39 -9.98 -2.60
C LEU A 68 14.73 -9.30 -2.38
N THR A 69 14.70 -7.97 -2.29
CA THR A 69 15.80 -7.17 -1.76
C THR A 69 15.32 -6.56 -0.46
N LEU A 70 16.01 -6.89 0.62
CA LEU A 70 15.68 -6.44 1.97
C LEU A 70 16.68 -5.38 2.44
N SER A 71 16.24 -4.48 3.30
CA SER A 71 17.11 -3.57 4.04
C SER A 71 17.13 -4.01 5.50
N ARG A 72 18.32 -4.19 6.08
CA ARG A 72 18.49 -4.47 7.51
C ARG A 72 19.10 -3.26 8.19
N ASN A 73 18.39 -2.64 9.13
CA ASN A 73 18.79 -1.40 9.80
C ASN A 73 19.21 -0.28 8.82
N GLY A 74 18.53 -0.20 7.67
CA GLY A 74 18.84 0.76 6.60
C GLY A 74 19.96 0.33 5.64
N GLN A 75 20.60 -0.82 5.87
CA GLN A 75 21.62 -1.38 4.98
C GLN A 75 20.99 -2.38 4.00
N ARG A 76 21.01 -2.03 2.71
CA ARG A 76 20.51 -2.86 1.62
C ARG A 76 21.29 -4.17 1.52
N GLN A 77 20.56 -5.28 1.59
CA GLN A 77 21.09 -6.64 1.48
C GLN A 77 21.13 -7.08 0.01
N THR A 78 21.89 -8.13 -0.26
CA THR A 78 21.88 -8.79 -1.57
C THR A 78 20.52 -9.46 -1.83
N PRO A 79 20.09 -9.55 -3.10
CA PRO A 79 18.84 -10.20 -3.43
C PRO A 79 18.82 -11.67 -3.02
N ALA A 80 17.73 -12.10 -2.39
CA ALA A 80 17.51 -13.47 -1.96
C ALA A 80 16.19 -14.01 -2.52
N ILE A 81 16.13 -15.32 -2.76
CA ILE A 81 14.94 -16.02 -3.24
C ILE A 81 14.31 -16.75 -2.05
N TYR A 82 13.06 -16.47 -1.75
CA TYR A 82 12.28 -17.13 -0.71
C TYR A 82 11.24 -18.02 -1.38
N ASN A 83 11.23 -19.31 -1.03
CA ASN A 83 10.21 -20.26 -1.47
C ASN A 83 9.25 -20.52 -0.31
N CYS A 84 8.03 -20.02 -0.44
CA CYS A 84 7.01 -20.12 0.60
C CYS A 84 6.33 -21.49 0.70
N ARG A 85 6.47 -22.34 -0.33
CA ARG A 85 5.95 -23.71 -0.33
C ARG A 85 6.85 -24.63 0.49
N ASP A 86 8.15 -24.60 0.18
CA ASP A 86 9.14 -25.52 0.77
C ASP A 86 9.81 -24.94 2.02
N ARG A 87 9.49 -23.68 2.36
CA ARG A 87 10.00 -22.97 3.55
C ARG A 87 11.52 -22.91 3.61
N HIS A 88 12.15 -22.57 2.48
CA HIS A 88 13.58 -22.28 2.38
C HIS A 88 13.84 -20.94 1.71
N TRP A 89 15.03 -20.38 1.94
CA TRP A 89 15.52 -19.22 1.21
C TRP A 89 16.91 -19.48 0.67
N GLN A 90 17.25 -18.77 -0.40
CA GLN A 90 18.50 -18.91 -1.12
C GLN A 90 19.13 -17.54 -1.34
N GLN A 91 20.41 -17.40 -1.00
CA GLN A 91 21.19 -16.18 -1.25
C GLN A 91 22.62 -16.57 -1.62
N ALA A 92 23.15 -15.95 -2.66
CA ALA A 92 24.51 -16.22 -3.15
C ALA A 92 24.81 -17.72 -3.35
N GLY A 93 23.82 -18.50 -3.79
CA GLY A 93 23.96 -19.94 -4.03
C GLY A 93 23.83 -20.85 -2.80
N GLN A 94 23.73 -20.28 -1.60
CA GLN A 94 23.48 -21.05 -0.38
C GLN A 94 21.98 -21.14 -0.11
N SER A 95 21.48 -22.33 0.21
CA SER A 95 20.09 -22.58 0.59
C SER A 95 20.00 -22.87 2.08
N GLN A 96 19.07 -22.20 2.77
CA GLN A 96 18.84 -22.37 4.20
C GLN A 96 17.34 -22.51 4.49
N ALA A 97 16.99 -23.39 5.43
CA ALA A 97 15.62 -23.55 5.90
C ALA A 97 15.15 -22.29 6.66
N PHE A 98 13.84 -22.07 6.69
CA PHE A 98 13.26 -21.02 7.52
C PHE A 98 13.42 -21.36 9.00
N VAL A 99 13.78 -20.34 9.77
CA VAL A 99 13.64 -20.37 11.22
C VAL A 99 12.17 -20.14 11.55
N GLU A 100 11.62 -20.92 12.50
CA GLU A 100 10.25 -20.73 12.99
C GLU A 100 10.05 -19.30 13.49
N ASP A 101 8.93 -18.70 13.08
CA ASP A 101 8.58 -17.30 13.37
C ASP A 101 9.64 -16.27 12.95
N GLY A 102 10.56 -16.69 12.09
CA GLY A 102 11.57 -15.85 11.51
C GLY A 102 11.07 -15.01 10.34
N LEU A 103 12.03 -14.37 9.67
CA LEU A 103 11.80 -13.50 8.52
C LEU A 103 11.04 -14.20 7.38
N GLY A 104 11.43 -15.42 7.01
CA GLY A 104 10.79 -16.16 5.93
C GLY A 104 9.30 -16.43 6.22
N ASP A 105 8.98 -16.81 7.45
CA ASP A 105 7.61 -17.07 7.88
C ASP A 105 6.74 -15.81 7.91
N TRP A 106 7.27 -14.72 8.47
CA TRP A 106 6.57 -13.44 8.44
C TRP A 106 6.30 -12.99 7.00
N LEU A 107 7.31 -13.11 6.14
CA LEU A 107 7.25 -12.65 4.76
C LEU A 107 6.21 -13.44 3.97
N CYS A 108 6.25 -14.77 4.02
CA CYS A 108 5.29 -15.62 3.31
C CYS A 108 3.85 -15.39 3.77
N ARG A 109 3.61 -15.19 5.08
CA ARG A 109 2.28 -14.83 5.62
C ARG A 109 1.81 -13.46 5.13
N THR A 110 2.70 -12.47 5.13
CA THR A 110 2.39 -11.10 4.69
C THR A 110 2.09 -11.04 3.19
N LEU A 111 2.82 -11.81 2.38
CA LEU A 111 2.65 -11.84 0.93
C LEU A 111 1.47 -12.69 0.46
N ALA A 112 1.16 -13.78 1.17
CA ALA A 112 -0.07 -14.52 0.95
C ALA A 112 -1.30 -13.63 1.18
N GLY A 113 -1.30 -12.83 2.26
CA GLY A 113 -2.37 -11.88 2.55
C GLY A 113 -2.50 -10.73 1.53
N ARG A 114 -1.40 -10.30 0.90
CA ARG A 114 -1.44 -9.22 -0.11
C ARG A 114 -1.86 -9.66 -1.51
N SER A 115 -1.96 -10.96 -1.77
CA SER A 115 -2.39 -11.44 -3.10
C SER A 115 -3.84 -11.06 -3.45
N SER A 116 -4.66 -10.63 -2.49
CA SER A 116 -6.05 -10.18 -2.71
C SER A 116 -6.19 -8.66 -2.90
N GLU A 117 -5.21 -7.84 -2.50
CA GLU A 117 -5.29 -6.36 -2.50
C GLU A 117 -4.57 -5.72 -3.70
N GLY A 118 -3.74 -6.49 -4.41
CA GLY A 118 -2.85 -6.00 -5.48
C GLY A 118 -3.49 -5.86 -6.87
N LYS A 119 -4.79 -5.60 -7.00
CA LYS A 119 -5.44 -5.28 -8.28
C LYS A 119 -5.86 -3.82 -8.32
N ARG A 120 -4.87 -2.91 -8.40
CA ARG A 120 -5.06 -1.58 -8.98
C ARG A 120 -3.73 -1.11 -9.56
N VAL A 121 -3.56 -1.43 -10.85
CA VAL A 121 -2.83 -0.58 -11.80
C VAL A 121 -3.91 0.15 -12.58
#